data_AF-Q4BXJ2-F1
#
_entry.id   AF-Q4BXJ2-F1
#
_cell.length_a   1.000
_cell.length_b   1.000
_cell.length_c   1.000
_cell.angle_alpha   90.00
_cell.angle_beta   90.00
_cell.angle_gamma   90.00
#
_symmetry.space_group_name_H-M   'P 1'
#
loop_
_entity.id
_entity.type
_entity.pdbx_description
1 polymer ?
#
loop_
_entity_poly.entity_id
_entity_poly.type
_entity_poly.pdbx_seq_one_letter_code
_entity_poly.pdbx_strand_id
1 'polypeptide(L)'
;MLLRLKKLIRFLNPLSFNSPTYPPKKYDTFEGVFKPTLLTILGAIMYLRIGWVVGNAGLFGGLAIVLLSVSITLATGLSIASIATNTRMGEGGPYAMISKSLGLEIGGSVGLPLFVSQALAAAMYIFGFREGWLFLFRDHSPLVIDLVAFFHFYYCLYQRLFRF
;
A
#
# COMPACT_ATOMS: atom_id res chain seq x y z
N MET A 1 -47.30 -6.02 -18.92
CA MET A 1 -47.07 -7.03 -17.87
C MET A 1 -45.91 -6.66 -16.93
N LEU A 2 -44.73 -6.32 -17.46
CA LEU A 2 -43.53 -5.93 -16.68
C LEU A 2 -43.70 -4.72 -15.73
N LEU A 3 -44.56 -3.76 -16.09
CA LEU A 3 -44.84 -2.58 -15.24
C LEU A 3 -45.59 -2.90 -13.94
N ARG A 4 -46.44 -3.95 -13.95
CA ARG A 4 -47.13 -4.41 -12.72
C ARG A 4 -46.19 -5.20 -11.80
N LEU A 5 -45.18 -5.87 -12.36
CA LEU A 5 -44.17 -6.62 -11.61
C LEU A 5 -43.22 -5.71 -10.82
N LYS A 6 -42.77 -4.59 -11.42
CA LYS A 6 -41.95 -3.57 -10.72
C LYS A 6 -42.68 -2.91 -9.54
N LYS A 7 -44.00 -2.73 -9.66
CA LYS A 7 -44.86 -2.18 -8.61
C LYS A 7 -45.08 -3.19 -7.47
N LEU A 8 -45.15 -4.49 -7.80
CA LEU A 8 -45.27 -5.58 -6.83
C LEU A 8 -43.97 -5.81 -6.04
N ILE A 9 -42.80 -5.73 -6.70
CA ILE A 9 -41.48 -5.81 -6.05
C ILE A 9 -41.26 -4.63 -5.08
N ARG A 10 -41.73 -3.44 -5.44
CA ARG A 10 -41.67 -2.26 -4.56
C ARG A 10 -42.58 -2.39 -3.33
N PHE A 11 -43.66 -3.16 -3.44
CA PHE A 11 -44.62 -3.41 -2.36
C PHE A 11 -44.17 -4.54 -1.41
N LEU A 12 -43.32 -5.45 -1.89
CA LEU A 12 -42.73 -6.55 -1.12
C LEU A 12 -41.45 -6.17 -0.34
N ASN A 13 -40.97 -4.92 -0.44
CA ASN A 13 -39.83 -4.44 0.34
C ASN A 13 -40.21 -3.39 1.42
N PRO A 14 -41.16 -3.66 2.33
CA PRO A 14 -41.39 -2.82 3.52
C PRO A 14 -40.40 -3.14 4.65
N LEU A 15 -39.58 -4.20 4.51
CA LEU A 15 -38.51 -4.57 5.44
C LEU A 15 -37.14 -4.12 4.90
N SER A 16 -37.05 -2.86 4.50
CA SER A 16 -35.74 -2.18 4.52
C SER A 16 -35.31 -2.13 5.98
N PHE A 17 -34.57 -3.15 6.41
CA PHE A 17 -33.80 -3.12 7.64
C PHE A 17 -33.13 -1.75 7.69
N ASN A 18 -33.53 -0.92 8.65
CA ASN A 18 -32.72 0.19 9.10
C ASN A 18 -31.48 -0.45 9.72
N SER A 19 -30.57 -0.90 8.86
CA SER A 19 -29.23 -1.22 9.29
C SER A 19 -28.71 0.05 9.92
N PRO A 20 -28.26 0.04 11.19
CA PRO A 20 -27.60 1.20 11.75
C PRO A 20 -26.52 1.59 10.74
N THR A 21 -26.72 2.72 10.06
CA THR A 21 -25.75 3.28 9.15
C THR A 21 -24.62 3.76 10.05
N TYR A 22 -23.73 2.85 10.44
CA TYR A 22 -22.50 3.20 11.09
C TYR A 22 -21.84 4.22 10.16
N PRO A 23 -21.65 5.48 10.60
CA PRO A 23 -20.96 6.44 9.78
C PRO A 23 -19.59 5.83 9.42
N PRO A 24 -19.15 5.93 8.16
CA PRO A 24 -17.88 5.35 7.75
C PRO A 24 -16.79 5.82 8.71
N LYS A 25 -16.04 4.87 9.28
CA LYS A 25 -14.98 5.18 10.25
C LYS A 25 -13.95 6.08 9.57
N LYS A 26 -13.94 7.36 9.94
CA LYS A 26 -12.95 8.32 9.49
C LYS A 26 -11.66 8.08 10.26
N TYR A 27 -10.55 7.97 9.55
CA TYR A 27 -9.23 7.88 10.16
C TYR A 27 -8.69 9.28 10.42
N ASP A 28 -8.10 9.49 11.60
CA ASP A 28 -7.35 10.71 11.90
C ASP A 28 -5.98 10.71 11.21
N THR A 29 -5.32 11.85 11.11
CA THR A 29 -4.05 12.02 10.38
C THR A 29 -2.96 11.08 10.90
N PHE A 30 -2.89 10.87 12.21
CA PHE A 30 -1.92 9.98 12.82
C PHE A 30 -2.20 8.51 12.54
N GLU A 31 -3.46 8.08 12.68
CA GLU A 31 -3.84 6.68 12.47
C GLU A 31 -3.88 6.30 10.99
N GLY A 32 -4.36 7.21 10.15
CA GLY A 32 -4.62 6.97 8.73
C GLY A 32 -3.40 7.16 7.84
N VAL A 33 -2.46 8.05 8.20
CA VAL A 33 -1.35 8.43 7.32
C VAL A 33 0.01 8.21 7.98
N PHE A 34 0.23 8.74 9.19
CA PHE A 34 1.56 8.71 9.80
C PHE A 34 2.05 7.29 10.13
N LYS A 35 1.26 6.51 10.90
CA LYS A 35 1.60 5.13 11.27
C LYS A 35 1.88 4.24 10.04
N PRO A 36 1.01 4.17 9.01
CA PRO A 36 1.25 3.30 7.86
C PRO A 36 2.44 3.78 6.99
N THR A 37 2.65 5.10 6.86
CA THR A 37 3.79 5.63 6.10
C THR A 37 5.10 5.29 6.79
N LEU A 38 5.18 5.49 8.11
CA LEU A 38 6.37 5.14 8.89
C LEU A 38 6.70 3.66 8.79
N LEU A 39 5.70 2.77 8.89
CA LEU A 39 5.89 1.33 8.78
C LEU A 39 6.39 0.89 7.40
N THR A 40 5.97 1.60 6.34
CA THR A 40 6.41 1.31 4.97
C THR A 40 7.86 1.73 4.74
N ILE A 41 8.26 2.90 5.28
CA ILE A 41 9.64 3.41 5.17
C ILE A 41 10.62 2.60 6.04
N LEU A 42 10.26 2.31 7.29
CA LEU A 42 11.10 1.54 8.23
C LEU A 42 11.07 0.02 7.97
N GLY A 43 10.77 -0.41 6.75
CA GLY A 43 10.58 -1.83 6.42
C GLY A 43 11.81 -2.71 6.65
N ALA A 44 11.68 -4.01 6.34
CA ALA A 44 12.70 -5.04 6.58
C ALA A 44 14.11 -4.68 6.05
N ILE A 45 14.17 -3.94 4.94
CA ILE A 45 15.42 -3.55 4.28
C ILE A 45 16.27 -2.63 5.17
N MET A 46 15.63 -1.73 5.93
CA MET A 46 16.34 -0.84 6.84
C MET A 46 17.17 -1.64 7.85
N TYR A 47 16.60 -2.71 8.40
CA TYR A 47 17.26 -3.53 9.41
C TYR A 47 18.31 -4.49 8.80
N LEU A 48 18.02 -5.08 7.64
CA LEU A 48 18.89 -6.10 7.05
C LEU A 48 20.03 -5.55 6.21
N ARG A 49 19.90 -4.35 5.63
CA ARG A 49 20.85 -3.82 4.64
C ARG A 49 21.67 -2.61 5.10
N ILE A 50 21.16 -1.77 6.00
CA ILE A 50 21.90 -0.57 6.43
C ILE A 50 23.25 -0.91 7.05
N GLY A 51 23.32 -1.96 7.87
CA GLY A 51 24.59 -2.40 8.47
C GLY A 51 25.65 -2.77 7.41
N TRP A 52 25.24 -3.46 6.34
CA TRP A 52 26.13 -3.82 5.24
C TRP A 52 26.53 -2.59 4.39
N VAL A 53 25.60 -1.67 4.14
CA VAL A 53 25.89 -0.43 3.38
C VAL A 53 26.89 0.45 4.12
N VAL A 54 26.69 0.68 5.43
CA VAL A 54 27.63 1.47 6.24
C VAL A 54 28.97 0.74 6.39
N GLY A 55 28.98 -0.60 6.44
CA GLY A 55 30.21 -1.40 6.47
C GLY A 55 31.08 -1.24 5.22
N ASN A 56 30.48 -1.12 4.03
CA ASN A 56 31.23 -0.96 2.78
C ASN A 56 31.49 0.50 2.39
N ALA A 57 30.52 1.39 2.58
CA ALA A 57 30.63 2.80 2.21
C ALA A 57 31.27 3.68 3.31
N GLY A 58 31.45 3.13 4.51
CA GLY A 58 31.85 3.88 5.70
C GLY A 58 30.73 4.77 6.26
N LEU A 59 31.00 5.43 7.38
CA LEU A 59 30.02 6.28 8.07
C LEU A 59 29.60 7.49 7.20
N PHE A 60 30.57 8.20 6.64
CA PHE A 60 30.31 9.37 5.81
C PHE A 60 29.62 9.01 4.49
N GLY A 61 30.02 7.91 3.84
CA GLY A 61 29.38 7.42 2.62
C GLY A 61 27.94 6.96 2.87
N GLY A 62 27.70 6.21 3.95
CA GLY A 62 26.35 5.81 4.37
C GLY A 62 25.46 7.01 4.67
N LEU A 63 25.97 8.02 5.39
CA LEU A 63 25.22 9.23 5.70
C LEU A 63 24.87 10.03 4.43
N ALA A 64 25.80 10.14 3.48
CA ALA A 64 25.56 10.81 2.20
C ALA A 64 24.45 10.13 1.39
N ILE A 65 24.43 8.79 1.33
CA ILE A 65 23.39 8.02 0.64
C ILE A 65 22.02 8.25 1.27
N VAL A 66 21.93 8.23 2.61
CA VAL A 66 20.68 8.46 3.33
C VAL A 66 20.18 9.89 3.11
N LEU A 67 21.05 10.89 3.22
CA LEU A 67 20.68 12.29 3.00
C LEU A 67 20.17 12.55 1.57
N LEU A 68 20.83 11.96 0.57
CA LEU A 68 20.39 12.05 -0.83
C LEU A 68 19.04 11.34 -1.06
N SER A 69 18.82 10.20 -0.42
CA SER A 69 17.54 9.48 -0.52
C SER A 69 16.40 10.27 0.13
N VAL A 70 16.64 10.86 1.29
CA VAL A 70 15.67 11.70 2.00
C VAL A 70 15.36 12.97 1.20
N SER A 71 16.34 13.61 0.57
CA SER A 71 16.09 14.81 -0.24
C SER A 71 15.16 14.55 -1.43
N ILE A 72 15.37 13.44 -2.16
CA ILE A 72 14.49 13.02 -3.27
C ILE A 72 13.08 12.72 -2.76
N THR A 73 12.97 12.01 -1.64
CA THR A 73 11.68 11.64 -1.04
C THR A 73 10.93 12.88 -0.54
N LEU A 74 11.62 13.83 0.09
CA LEU A 74 11.03 15.10 0.52
C LEU A 74 10.54 15.94 -0.66
N ALA A 75 11.34 16.06 -1.73
CA ALA A 75 10.94 16.79 -2.93
C ALA A 75 9.66 16.18 -3.55
N THR A 76 9.61 14.85 -3.65
CA THR A 76 8.44 14.13 -4.18
C THR A 76 7.23 14.27 -3.25
N GLY A 77 7.44 14.18 -1.94
CA GLY A 77 6.40 14.37 -0.92
C GLY A 77 5.79 15.77 -0.96
N LEU A 78 6.60 16.81 -1.11
CA LEU A 78 6.13 18.18 -1.29
C LEU A 78 5.32 18.35 -2.59
N SER A 79 5.76 17.74 -3.69
CA SER A 79 4.99 17.75 -4.95
C SER A 79 3.62 17.09 -4.79
N ILE A 80 3.55 15.92 -4.16
CA ILE A 80 2.28 15.22 -3.91
C ILE A 80 1.39 16.01 -2.95
N ALA A 81 1.95 16.66 -1.93
CA ALA A 81 1.19 17.51 -1.01
C ALA A 81 0.53 18.70 -1.72
N SER A 82 1.23 19.33 -2.68
CA SER A 82 0.66 20.38 -3.53
C SER A 82 -0.50 19.85 -4.38
N ILE A 83 -0.34 18.68 -5.00
CA ILE A 83 -1.39 18.04 -5.80
C ILE A 83 -2.62 17.72 -4.93
N ALA A 84 -2.40 17.16 -3.73
CA ALA A 84 -3.45 16.81 -2.78
C ALA A 84 -4.25 18.03 -2.30
N THR A 85 -3.58 19.17 -2.10
CA THR A 85 -4.24 20.41 -1.65
C THR A 85 -5.10 21.05 -2.74
N ASN A 86 -4.74 20.86 -4.01
CA ASN A 86 -5.44 21.47 -5.15
C ASN A 86 -6.66 20.66 -5.64
N THR A 87 -6.88 19.44 -5.15
CA THR A 87 -7.87 18.51 -5.72
C THR A 87 -8.94 18.16 -4.71
N ARG A 88 -10.23 18.21 -5.11
CA ARG A 88 -11.33 17.72 -4.25
C ARG A 88 -11.23 16.20 -4.13
N MET A 89 -10.77 15.73 -2.97
CA MET A 89 -10.61 14.32 -2.69
C MET A 89 -11.97 13.63 -2.59
N GLY A 90 -12.28 12.82 -3.60
CA GLY A 90 -13.32 11.79 -3.48
C GLY A 90 -12.74 10.50 -2.92
N GLU A 91 -13.57 9.47 -2.76
CA GLU A 91 -13.11 8.13 -2.38
C GLU A 91 -12.11 7.58 -3.42
N GLY A 92 -11.00 7.02 -2.96
CA GLY A 92 -9.95 6.46 -3.82
C GLY A 92 -8.56 6.45 -3.19
N GLY A 93 -7.63 5.74 -3.83
CA GLY A 93 -6.21 5.69 -3.42
C GLY A 93 -5.33 6.75 -4.11
N PRO A 94 -3.99 6.62 -3.99
CA PRO A 94 -3.03 7.56 -4.55
C PRO A 94 -3.16 7.77 -6.06
N TYR A 95 -3.42 6.70 -6.83
CA TYR A 95 -3.63 6.78 -8.27
C TYR A 95 -4.85 7.65 -8.64
N ALA A 96 -5.95 7.49 -7.90
CA ALA A 96 -7.17 8.27 -8.13
C ALA A 96 -6.99 9.75 -7.80
N MET A 97 -6.07 10.11 -6.88
CA MET A 97 -5.70 11.51 -6.66
C MET A 97 -4.95 12.08 -7.87
N ILE A 98 -3.92 11.38 -8.34
CA ILE A 98 -3.08 11.82 -9.47
C ILE A 98 -3.89 11.98 -10.76
N SER A 99 -4.72 10.99 -11.09
CA SER A 99 -5.52 11.01 -12.33
C SER A 99 -6.56 12.14 -12.35
N LYS A 100 -7.06 12.56 -11.19
CA LYS A 100 -8.02 13.68 -11.05
C LYS A 100 -7.34 15.03 -11.19
N SER A 101 -6.09 15.18 -10.77
CA SER A 101 -5.36 16.45 -10.81
C SER A 101 -4.65 16.72 -12.13
N LEU A 102 -4.10 15.66 -12.76
CA LEU A 102 -3.21 15.78 -13.93
C LEU A 102 -3.81 15.21 -15.23
N GLY A 103 -5.00 14.62 -15.17
CA GLY A 103 -5.65 13.98 -16.32
C GLY A 103 -5.23 12.52 -16.54
N LEU A 104 -5.95 11.84 -17.44
CA LEU A 104 -5.81 10.40 -17.68
C LEU A 104 -4.45 10.04 -18.33
N GLU A 105 -3.92 10.90 -19.19
CA GLU A 105 -2.66 10.68 -19.92
C GLU A 105 -1.46 10.62 -18.97
N ILE A 106 -1.32 11.63 -18.10
CA ILE A 106 -0.25 11.68 -17.09
C ILE A 106 -0.51 10.65 -15.98
N GLY A 107 -1.77 10.45 -15.59
CA GLY A 107 -2.17 9.42 -14.64
C GLY A 107 -1.73 8.03 -15.07
N GLY A 108 -1.93 7.66 -16.33
CA GLY A 108 -1.50 6.36 -16.89
C GLY A 108 0.02 6.19 -16.88
N SER A 109 0.76 7.23 -17.30
CA SER A 109 2.23 7.21 -17.37
C SER A 109 2.88 7.02 -15.99
N VAL A 110 2.35 7.66 -14.94
CA VAL A 110 2.84 7.49 -13.55
C VAL A 110 2.29 6.23 -12.90
N GLY A 111 1.08 5.81 -13.28
CA GLY A 111 0.40 4.65 -12.71
C GLY A 111 1.09 3.32 -13.01
N LEU A 112 1.63 3.14 -14.21
CA LEU A 112 2.29 1.90 -14.60
C LEU A 112 3.57 1.63 -13.78
N PRO A 113 4.52 2.59 -13.63
CA PRO A 113 5.65 2.45 -12.71
C PRO A 113 5.22 2.26 -11.26
N LEU A 114 4.17 2.96 -10.80
CA LEU A 114 3.64 2.77 -9.46
C LEU A 114 3.15 1.33 -9.25
N PHE A 115 2.44 0.75 -10.21
CA PHE A 115 2.01 -0.64 -10.12
C PHE A 115 3.20 -1.62 -10.07
N VAL A 116 4.17 -1.45 -10.96
CA VAL A 116 5.37 -2.31 -11.01
C VAL A 116 6.19 -2.20 -9.73
N SER A 117 6.39 -0.98 -9.20
CA SER A 117 7.11 -0.78 -7.94
C SER A 117 6.43 -1.44 -6.75
N GLN A 118 5.10 -1.42 -6.67
CA GLN A 118 4.37 -2.12 -5.60
C GLN A 118 4.52 -3.65 -5.70
N ALA A 119 4.52 -4.21 -6.92
CA ALA A 119 4.76 -5.64 -7.13
C ALA A 119 6.20 -6.04 -6.72
N LEU A 120 7.20 -5.23 -7.10
CA LEU A 120 8.59 -5.45 -6.71
C LEU A 120 8.80 -5.29 -5.20
N ALA A 121 8.16 -4.32 -4.57
CA ALA A 121 8.23 -4.12 -3.11
C ALA A 121 7.67 -5.33 -2.36
N ALA A 122 6.53 -5.87 -2.79
CA ALA A 122 5.95 -7.08 -2.20
C ALA A 122 6.91 -8.28 -2.29
N ALA A 123 7.53 -8.51 -3.46
CA ALA A 123 8.52 -9.56 -3.63
C ALA A 123 9.75 -9.35 -2.72
N MET A 124 10.25 -8.11 -2.63
CA MET A 124 11.39 -7.76 -1.79
C MET A 124 11.12 -8.01 -0.31
N TYR A 125 9.91 -7.71 0.19
CA TYR A 125 9.54 -8.01 1.57
C TYR A 125 9.48 -9.51 1.89
N ILE A 126 9.06 -10.36 0.94
CA ILE A 126 9.10 -11.82 1.09
C ILE A 126 10.55 -12.30 1.24
N PHE A 127 11.46 -11.81 0.41
CA PHE A 127 12.89 -12.14 0.53
C PHE A 127 13.51 -11.62 1.83
N GLY A 128 13.15 -10.40 2.25
CA GLY A 128 13.58 -9.85 3.53
C GLY A 128 13.09 -10.71 4.72
N PHE A 129 11.85 -11.17 4.67
CA PHE A 129 11.32 -12.08 5.70
C PHE A 129 12.07 -13.42 5.72
N ARG A 130 12.35 -14.00 4.54
CA ARG A 130 13.16 -15.22 4.42
C ARG A 130 14.54 -15.06 5.07
N GLU A 131 15.24 -13.97 4.79
CA GLU A 131 16.57 -13.72 5.37
C GLU A 131 16.52 -13.59 6.90
N GLY A 132 15.54 -12.84 7.42
CA GLY A 132 15.32 -12.72 8.86
C GLY A 132 14.97 -14.06 9.52
N TRP A 133 14.18 -14.90 8.87
CA TRP A 133 13.81 -16.22 9.37
C TRP A 133 15.00 -17.18 9.42
N LEU A 134 15.80 -17.23 8.35
CA LEU A 134 16.99 -18.09 8.27
C LEU A 134 18.08 -17.67 9.25
N PHE A 135 18.13 -16.39 9.63
CA PHE A 135 19.01 -15.91 10.69
C PHE A 135 18.67 -16.55 12.06
N LEU A 136 17.38 -16.77 12.34
CA LEU A 136 16.91 -17.35 13.60
C LEU A 136 16.89 -18.89 13.56
N PHE A 137 16.50 -19.49 12.43
CA PHE A 137 16.37 -20.94 12.25
C PHE A 137 17.21 -21.42 11.05
N ARG A 138 18.47 -21.77 11.31
CA ARG A 138 19.45 -22.16 10.27
C ARG A 138 19.12 -23.46 9.53
N ASP A 139 18.43 -24.41 10.17
CA ASP A 139 18.19 -25.75 9.61
C ASP A 139 16.94 -25.84 8.72
N HIS A 140 16.13 -24.78 8.63
CA HIS A 140 14.92 -24.80 7.82
C HIS A 140 15.22 -24.54 6.34
N SER A 141 14.65 -25.36 5.46
CA SER A 141 14.86 -25.23 4.03
C SER A 141 14.30 -23.90 3.50
N PRO A 142 15.10 -23.11 2.76
CA PRO A 142 14.70 -21.78 2.28
C PRO A 142 13.49 -21.80 1.34
N LEU A 143 13.32 -22.87 0.56
CA LEU A 143 12.21 -23.03 -0.40
C LEU A 143 10.84 -23.17 0.29
N VAL A 144 10.78 -23.85 1.44
CA VAL A 144 9.51 -24.05 2.15
C VAL A 144 9.01 -22.73 2.75
N ILE A 145 9.93 -21.90 3.26
CA ILE A 145 9.60 -20.59 3.82
C ILE A 145 9.04 -19.66 2.74
N ASP A 146 9.66 -19.67 1.56
CA ASP A 146 9.23 -18.86 0.42
C ASP A 146 7.83 -19.27 -0.05
N LEU A 147 7.59 -20.58 -0.23
CA LEU A 147 6.28 -21.11 -0.62
C LEU A 147 5.19 -20.77 0.41
N VAL A 148 5.45 -20.97 1.71
CA VAL A 148 4.48 -20.63 2.77
C VAL A 148 4.17 -19.13 2.79
N ALA A 149 5.18 -18.28 2.66
CA ALA A 149 5.01 -16.83 2.61
C ALA A 149 4.20 -16.40 1.36
N PHE A 150 4.48 -17.00 0.20
CA PHE A 150 3.72 -16.77 -1.03
C PHE A 150 2.26 -17.21 -0.90
N PHE A 151 2.00 -18.41 -0.37
CA PHE A 151 0.64 -18.90 -0.14
C PHE A 151 -0.12 -18.01 0.85
N HIS A 152 0.52 -17.56 1.93
CA HIS A 152 -0.11 -16.67 2.90
C HIS A 152 -0.40 -15.27 2.32
N PHE A 153 0.54 -14.72 1.55
CA PHE A 153 0.36 -13.44 0.86
C PHE A 153 -0.79 -13.52 -0.15
N TYR A 154 -0.83 -14.58 -0.96
CA TYR A 154 -1.91 -14.82 -1.92
C TYR A 154 -3.26 -15.02 -1.22
N TYR A 155 -3.30 -15.79 -0.13
CA TYR A 155 -4.52 -15.98 0.66
C TYR A 155 -5.04 -14.65 1.25
N CYS A 156 -4.15 -13.83 1.81
CA CYS A 156 -4.50 -12.50 2.32
C CYS A 156 -5.01 -11.58 1.21
N LEU A 157 -4.37 -11.61 0.03
CA LEU A 157 -4.81 -10.87 -1.16
C LEU A 157 -6.22 -11.32 -1.60
N TYR A 158 -6.46 -12.62 -1.65
CA TYR A 158 -7.77 -13.20 -2.00
C TYR A 158 -8.85 -12.76 -1.02
N GLN A 159 -8.56 -12.85 0.28
CA GLN A 159 -9.49 -12.44 1.32
C GLN A 159 -9.78 -10.93 1.27
N ARG A 160 -8.81 -10.12 0.83
CA ARG A 160 -8.99 -8.67 0.65
C ARG A 160 -9.76 -8.32 -0.62
N LEU A 161 -9.60 -9.10 -1.69
CA LEU A 161 -10.36 -8.94 -2.94
C LEU A 161 -11.84 -9.33 -2.77
N PHE A 162 -12.13 -10.35 -1.96
CA PHE A 162 -13.49 -10.82 -1.68
C PHE A 162 -14.24 -9.98 -0.63
N ARG A 163 -13.56 -9.00 -0.01
CA ARG A 163 -14.15 -8.09 0.99
C ARG A 163 -14.52 -6.71 0.43
N PHE A 164 -14.39 -6.52 -0.89
CA PHE A 164 -15.01 -5.44 -1.66
C PHE A 164 -16.28 -5.95 -2.34
#